data_AF-A0A0U5IPR0-F1
#
_entry.id   AF-A0A0U5IPR0-F1
#
_cell.length_a   1.000
_cell.length_b   1.000
_cell.length_c   1.000
_cell.angle_alpha   90.00
_cell.angle_beta   90.00
_cell.angle_gamma   90.00
#
_symmetry.space_group_name_H-M   'P 1'
#
loop_
_entity.id
_entity.type
_entity.pdbx_description
1 polymer ?
#
loop_
_entity_poly.entity_id
_entity_poly.type
_entity_poly.pdbx_seq_one_letter_code
_entity_poly.pdbx_strand_id
1 'polypeptide(L)'
;MTDSTQRMSEREAIAIVGELGEIVRSPRAERIMSAFSALAALDAYWIERRASAVIGGLDPDSLDDGGMGAAGLLHRATMDTFMASLFECVEDKCPDIEPSVEHDIPTWIEANAPLVTSANIRIMEAALPADDPQAHRSLIEFHRLVDLDACEAELARVLLEVWSDTETKIRARLALPDSV
;
A
#
# COMPACT_ATOMS: atom_id res chain seq x y z
N MET A 1 -15.38 10.27 17.77
CA MET A 1 -14.40 11.33 17.44
C MET A 1 -13.36 10.68 16.58
N THR A 2 -13.55 10.69 15.26
CA THR A 2 -12.58 10.17 14.30
C THR A 2 -11.49 11.22 14.18
N ASP A 3 -10.36 10.94 14.82
CA ASP A 3 -9.12 11.66 14.54
C ASP A 3 -8.80 11.32 13.07
N SER A 4 -9.08 12.27 12.18
CA SER A 4 -8.75 12.14 10.77
C SER A 4 -7.26 12.35 10.70
N THR A 5 -6.48 11.27 10.88
CA THR A 5 -5.06 11.27 10.60
C THR A 5 -4.92 11.68 9.14
N GLN A 6 -4.51 12.92 8.91
CA GLN A 6 -4.39 13.45 7.56
C GLN A 6 -3.37 12.60 6.81
N ARG A 7 -3.81 11.89 5.76
CA ARG A 7 -2.90 11.13 4.89
C ARG A 7 -1.84 12.07 4.33
N MET A 8 -0.60 11.58 4.33
CA MET A 8 0.52 12.25 3.68
C MET A 8 0.19 12.46 2.20
N SER A 9 0.41 13.67 1.69
CA SER A 9 0.15 13.97 0.28
C SER A 9 1.21 13.32 -0.63
N GLU A 10 0.86 12.99 -1.88
CA GLU A 10 1.81 12.47 -2.87
C GLU A 10 3.06 13.36 -2.98
N ARG A 11 2.86 14.68 -3.05
CA ARG A 11 3.97 15.65 -3.16
C ARG A 11 4.91 15.61 -1.95
N GLU A 12 4.36 15.48 -0.75
CA GLU A 12 5.13 15.37 0.48
C GLU A 12 5.90 14.04 0.52
N ALA A 13 5.24 12.94 0.16
CA ALA A 13 5.86 11.64 0.09
C ALA A 13 7.02 11.60 -0.93
N ILE A 14 6.83 12.17 -2.12
CA ILE A 14 7.89 12.31 -3.14
C ILE A 14 9.07 13.12 -2.60
N ALA A 15 8.81 14.21 -1.87
CA ALA A 15 9.86 15.04 -1.31
C ALA A 15 10.72 14.27 -0.29
N ILE A 16 10.09 13.52 0.61
CA ILE A 16 10.78 12.69 1.62
C ILE A 16 11.55 11.54 0.93
N VAL A 17 10.93 10.86 -0.04
CA VAL A 17 11.58 9.78 -0.80
C VAL A 17 12.78 10.31 -1.61
N GLY A 18 12.75 11.56 -2.05
CA GLY A 18 13.90 12.22 -2.68
C GLY A 18 15.12 12.38 -1.75
N GLU A 19 14.94 12.28 -0.43
CA GLU A 19 15.99 12.42 0.58
C GLU A 19 16.49 11.09 1.15
N LEU A 20 16.03 9.93 0.65
CA LEU A 20 16.34 8.62 1.25
C LEU A 20 17.85 8.40 1.47
N GLY A 21 18.70 8.77 0.51
CA GLY A 21 20.14 8.64 0.65
C GLY A 21 20.70 9.41 1.86
N GLU A 22 20.22 10.64 2.10
CA GLU A 22 20.62 11.44 3.28
C GLU A 22 20.05 10.86 4.58
N ILE A 23 18.81 10.36 4.54
CA ILE A 23 18.15 9.74 5.69
C ILE A 23 18.91 8.49 6.13
N VAL A 24 19.33 7.65 5.18
CA VAL A 24 20.09 6.43 5.48
C VAL A 24 21.53 6.74 5.87
N ARG A 25 22.16 7.80 5.33
CA ARG A 25 23.51 8.23 5.74
C ARG A 25 23.57 8.78 7.16
N SER A 26 22.56 9.55 7.57
CA SER A 26 22.44 10.13 8.90
C SER A 26 21.14 9.69 9.57
N PRO A 27 21.06 8.38 9.93
CA PRO A 27 19.82 7.79 10.39
C PRO A 27 19.42 8.35 11.75
N ARG A 28 18.13 8.65 11.86
CA ARG A 28 17.43 8.95 13.11
C ARG A 28 16.10 8.20 13.05
N ALA A 29 15.70 7.56 14.13
CA ALA A 29 14.50 6.71 14.16
C ALA A 29 13.26 7.42 13.58
N GLU A 30 13.01 8.68 13.96
CA GLU A 30 11.90 9.49 13.44
C GLU A 30 11.98 9.73 11.93
N ARG A 31 13.19 9.97 11.39
CA ARG A 31 13.38 10.18 9.93
C ARG A 31 13.25 8.89 9.14
N ILE A 32 13.71 7.78 9.70
CA ILE A 32 13.53 6.43 9.12
C ILE A 32 12.04 6.14 9.02
N MET A 33 11.31 6.29 10.13
CA MET A 33 9.87 6.05 10.14
C MET A 33 9.14 6.99 9.17
N SER A 34 9.50 8.27 9.13
CA SER A 34 8.93 9.23 8.18
C SER A 34 9.17 8.83 6.72
N ALA A 35 10.38 8.35 6.39
CA ALA A 35 10.69 7.84 5.06
C ALA A 35 9.94 6.55 4.72
N PHE A 36 9.78 5.65 5.69
CA PHE A 36 8.97 4.45 5.51
C PHE A 36 7.50 4.79 5.27
N SER A 37 6.90 5.65 6.10
CA SER A 37 5.53 6.17 5.91
C SER A 37 5.36 6.85 4.56
N ALA A 38 6.39 7.55 4.06
CA ALA A 38 6.35 8.15 2.72
C ALA A 38 6.29 7.09 1.60
N LEU A 39 7.05 5.99 1.71
CA LEU A 39 6.95 4.87 0.76
C LEU A 39 5.57 4.23 0.81
N ALA A 40 5.03 3.96 2.00
CA ALA A 40 3.67 3.43 2.16
C ALA A 40 2.59 4.37 1.60
N ALA A 41 2.77 5.69 1.78
CA ALA A 41 1.86 6.69 1.21
C ALA A 41 1.89 6.73 -0.32
N LEU A 42 3.05 6.52 -0.94
CA LEU A 42 3.14 6.39 -2.40
C LEU A 42 2.45 5.13 -2.90
N ASP A 43 2.57 4.02 -2.17
CA ASP A 43 1.83 2.79 -2.50
C ASP A 43 0.32 3.04 -2.48
N ALA A 44 -0.18 3.63 -1.39
CA ALA A 44 -1.59 3.98 -1.26
C ALA A 44 -2.07 4.90 -2.40
N TYR A 45 -1.26 5.90 -2.79
CA TYR A 45 -1.58 6.76 -3.92
C TYR A 45 -1.74 5.99 -5.23
N TRP A 46 -0.80 5.10 -5.56
CA TRP A 46 -0.86 4.31 -6.79
C TRP A 46 -2.02 3.31 -6.79
N ILE A 47 -2.27 2.67 -5.65
CA ILE A 47 -3.42 1.78 -5.45
C ILE A 47 -4.71 2.55 -5.66
N GLU A 48 -4.90 3.69 -5.00
CA GLU A 48 -6.10 4.50 -5.12
C GLU A 48 -6.33 4.97 -6.57
N ARG A 49 -5.26 5.37 -7.26
CA ARG A 49 -5.34 5.81 -8.66
C ARG A 49 -5.74 4.67 -9.59
N ARG A 50 -5.12 3.49 -9.44
CA ARG A 50 -5.46 2.30 -10.24
C ARG A 50 -6.90 1.84 -9.94
N ALA A 51 -7.28 1.76 -8.67
CA ALA A 51 -8.62 1.39 -8.25
C ALA A 51 -9.68 2.34 -8.82
N SER A 52 -9.44 3.65 -8.76
CA SER A 52 -10.36 4.66 -9.31
C SER A 52 -10.54 4.52 -10.83
N ALA A 53 -9.48 4.16 -11.56
CA ALA A 53 -9.57 3.91 -13.00
C ALA A 53 -10.43 2.67 -13.31
N VAL A 54 -10.25 1.58 -12.57
CA VAL A 54 -11.05 0.35 -12.70
C VAL A 54 -12.52 0.65 -12.38
N ILE A 55 -12.78 1.26 -11.22
CA ILE A 55 -14.13 1.60 -10.76
C ILE A 55 -14.84 2.54 -11.74
N GLY A 56 -14.12 3.54 -12.27
CA GLY A 56 -14.65 4.45 -13.28
C GLY A 56 -14.99 3.76 -14.61
N GLY A 57 -14.31 2.66 -14.92
CA GLY A 57 -14.56 1.81 -16.08
C GLY A 57 -15.61 0.71 -15.86
N LEU A 58 -16.07 0.48 -14.63
CA LEU A 58 -17.11 -0.52 -14.36
C LEU A 58 -18.42 -0.09 -15.03
N ASP A 59 -18.97 -0.97 -15.86
CA ASP A 59 -20.32 -0.87 -16.40
C ASP A 59 -21.19 -1.99 -15.80
N PRO A 60 -22.07 -1.68 -14.83
CA PRO A 60 -22.90 -2.67 -14.15
C PRO A 60 -23.75 -3.53 -15.08
N ASP A 61 -24.17 -2.98 -16.23
CA ASP A 61 -25.02 -3.70 -17.20
C ASP A 61 -24.22 -4.71 -18.02
N SER A 62 -22.88 -4.62 -18.01
CA SER A 62 -21.96 -5.50 -18.73
C SER A 62 -21.35 -6.60 -17.84
N LEU A 63 -21.52 -6.49 -16.52
CA LEU A 63 -20.96 -7.43 -15.57
C LEU A 63 -21.84 -8.68 -15.47
N ASP A 64 -21.21 -9.84 -15.59
CA ASP A 64 -21.85 -11.13 -15.30
C ASP A 64 -21.92 -11.33 -13.79
N ASP A 65 -23.13 -11.43 -13.24
CA ASP A 65 -23.37 -11.64 -11.82
C ASP A 65 -23.21 -13.11 -11.40
N GLY A 66 -22.94 -14.02 -12.35
CA GLY A 66 -22.84 -15.46 -12.11
C GLY A 66 -24.12 -16.07 -11.55
N GLY A 67 -25.27 -15.42 -11.75
CA GLY A 67 -26.57 -15.79 -11.19
C GLY A 67 -26.77 -15.41 -9.71
N MET A 68 -25.87 -14.62 -9.12
CA MET A 68 -25.92 -14.20 -7.71
C MET A 68 -26.47 -12.78 -7.49
N GLY A 69 -26.92 -12.10 -8.56
CA GLY A 69 -27.45 -10.74 -8.48
C GLY A 69 -26.44 -9.73 -7.95
N ALA A 70 -26.92 -8.79 -7.14
CA ALA A 70 -26.10 -7.74 -6.54
C ALA A 70 -24.85 -8.23 -5.79
N ALA A 71 -24.93 -9.39 -5.12
CA ALA A 71 -23.79 -9.96 -4.41
C ALA A 71 -22.71 -10.47 -5.37
N GLY A 72 -23.11 -11.07 -6.50
CA GLY A 72 -22.18 -11.49 -7.55
C GLY A 72 -21.48 -10.31 -8.23
N LEU A 73 -22.25 -9.26 -8.55
CA LEU A 73 -21.72 -8.02 -9.11
C LEU A 73 -20.71 -7.35 -8.17
N LEU A 74 -21.05 -7.27 -6.87
CA LEU A 74 -20.15 -6.71 -5.86
C LEU A 74 -18.86 -7.54 -5.75
N HIS A 75 -18.97 -8.86 -5.61
CA HIS A 75 -17.81 -9.73 -5.52
C HIS A 75 -16.90 -9.59 -6.74
N ARG A 76 -17.48 -9.56 -7.95
CA ARG A 76 -16.73 -9.42 -9.19
C ARG A 76 -16.01 -8.07 -9.26
N ALA A 77 -16.72 -6.98 -9.01
CA ALA A 77 -16.12 -5.64 -9.00
C ALA A 77 -15.02 -5.51 -7.94
N THR A 78 -15.21 -6.10 -6.75
CA THR A 78 -14.22 -6.15 -5.68
C THR A 78 -12.97 -6.90 -6.11
N MET A 79 -13.09 -8.11 -6.67
CA MET A 79 -11.94 -8.90 -7.08
C MET A 79 -11.21 -8.30 -8.29
N ASP A 80 -11.94 -7.80 -9.29
CA ASP A 80 -11.32 -7.15 -10.46
C ASP A 80 -10.57 -5.87 -10.04
N THR A 81 -11.15 -5.09 -9.11
CA THR A 81 -10.48 -3.91 -8.55
C THR A 81 -9.27 -4.30 -7.70
N PHE A 82 -9.38 -5.30 -6.82
CA PHE A 82 -8.27 -5.82 -6.02
C PHE A 82 -7.07 -6.21 -6.89
N MET A 83 -7.31 -7.04 -7.92
CA MET A 83 -6.26 -7.54 -8.82
C MET A 83 -5.55 -6.39 -9.53
N ALA A 84 -6.30 -5.51 -10.19
CA ALA A 84 -5.75 -4.44 -11.02
C ALA A 84 -5.27 -3.21 -10.22
N SER A 85 -5.41 -3.20 -8.89
CA SER A 85 -4.94 -2.10 -8.03
C SER A 85 -3.99 -2.59 -6.95
N LEU A 86 -4.53 -3.09 -5.83
CA LEU A 86 -3.77 -3.48 -4.66
C LEU A 86 -2.74 -4.57 -4.98
N PHE A 87 -3.17 -5.66 -5.62
CA PHE A 87 -2.29 -6.77 -5.94
C PHE A 87 -1.18 -6.35 -6.90
N GLU A 88 -1.52 -5.86 -8.11
CA GLU A 88 -0.51 -5.46 -9.10
C GLU A 88 0.45 -4.38 -8.58
N CYS A 89 -0.02 -3.42 -7.77
CA CYS A 89 0.85 -2.38 -7.22
C CYS A 89 1.86 -2.94 -6.22
N VAL A 90 1.44 -3.96 -5.46
CA VAL A 90 2.28 -4.63 -4.48
C VAL A 90 3.22 -5.64 -5.16
N GLU A 91 2.75 -6.38 -6.16
CA GLU A 91 3.51 -7.32 -6.98
C GLU A 91 4.64 -6.62 -7.75
N ASP A 92 4.39 -5.42 -8.31
CA ASP A 92 5.39 -4.58 -8.98
C ASP A 92 6.63 -4.34 -8.09
N LYS A 93 6.43 -4.33 -6.77
CA LYS A 93 7.48 -4.11 -5.77
C LYS A 93 8.03 -5.43 -5.20
N CYS A 94 7.17 -6.41 -4.98
CA CYS A 94 7.50 -7.69 -4.37
C CYS A 94 6.88 -8.83 -5.19
N PRO A 95 7.62 -9.38 -6.18
CA PRO A 95 7.12 -10.44 -7.08
C PRO A 95 6.81 -11.78 -6.40
N ASP A 96 7.21 -11.95 -5.14
CA ASP A 96 6.98 -13.18 -4.36
C ASP A 96 5.56 -13.22 -3.74
N ILE A 97 4.76 -12.18 -3.94
CA ILE A 97 3.40 -12.07 -3.37
C ILE A 97 2.41 -12.84 -4.23
N GLU A 98 1.61 -13.69 -3.58
CA GLU A 98 0.58 -14.48 -4.24
C GLU A 98 -0.76 -13.74 -4.27
N PRO A 99 -1.52 -13.80 -5.38
CA PRO A 99 -2.84 -13.15 -5.50
C PRO A 99 -3.95 -13.87 -4.72
N SER A 100 -3.64 -14.95 -3.98
CA SER A 100 -4.62 -15.81 -3.34
C SER A 100 -5.25 -15.14 -2.12
N VAL A 101 -6.50 -14.69 -2.26
CA VAL A 101 -7.32 -14.20 -1.14
C VAL A 101 -8.07 -15.39 -0.53
N GLU A 102 -7.53 -15.97 0.55
CA GLU A 102 -8.13 -17.14 1.21
C GLU A 102 -9.42 -16.83 1.98
N HIS A 103 -9.47 -15.67 2.64
CA HIS A 103 -10.57 -15.27 3.53
C HIS A 103 -11.18 -13.95 3.07
N ASP A 104 -10.41 -12.89 3.15
CA ASP A 104 -10.77 -11.55 2.70
C ASP A 104 -9.49 -10.75 2.43
N ILE A 105 -9.67 -9.59 1.82
CA ILE A 105 -8.56 -8.72 1.40
C ILE A 105 -7.85 -8.07 2.60
N PRO A 106 -8.53 -7.66 3.70
CA PRO A 106 -7.85 -7.25 4.93
C PRO A 106 -6.87 -8.29 5.48
N THR A 107 -7.30 -9.56 5.57
CA THR A 107 -6.44 -10.66 6.02
C THR A 107 -5.27 -10.89 5.06
N TRP A 108 -5.52 -10.76 3.75
CA TRP A 108 -4.46 -10.80 2.74
C TRP A 108 -3.43 -9.67 2.95
N ILE A 109 -3.87 -8.44 3.24
CA ILE A 109 -2.99 -7.30 3.53
C ILE A 109 -2.12 -7.61 4.75
N GLU A 110 -2.73 -8.06 5.85
CA GLU A 110 -2.02 -8.38 7.09
C GLU A 110 -0.98 -9.50 6.88
N ALA A 111 -1.35 -10.55 6.15
CA ALA A 111 -0.45 -11.67 5.85
C ALA A 111 0.75 -11.25 4.98
N ASN A 112 0.57 -10.29 4.06
CA ASN A 112 1.60 -9.83 3.14
C ASN A 112 2.38 -8.60 3.64
N ALA A 113 1.94 -7.95 4.72
CA ALA A 113 2.60 -6.77 5.28
C ALA A 113 4.10 -6.97 5.58
N PRO A 114 4.57 -8.11 6.12
CA PRO A 114 6.00 -8.33 6.36
C PRO A 114 6.84 -8.36 5.07
N LEU A 115 6.32 -8.95 3.99
CA LEU A 115 7.01 -9.03 2.70
C LEU A 115 7.12 -7.65 2.05
N VAL A 116 6.03 -6.90 2.02
CA VAL A 116 6.01 -5.54 1.47
C VAL A 116 6.85 -4.58 2.30
N THR A 117 6.84 -4.72 3.63
CA THR A 117 7.71 -3.96 4.54
C THR A 117 9.18 -4.23 4.25
N SER A 118 9.55 -5.50 4.07
CA SER A 118 10.90 -5.88 3.69
C SER A 118 11.32 -5.26 2.35
N ALA A 119 10.40 -5.19 1.38
CA ALA A 119 10.67 -4.56 0.10
C ALA A 119 10.87 -3.03 0.23
N ASN A 120 10.07 -2.34 1.06
CA ASN A 120 10.25 -0.92 1.36
C ASN A 120 11.59 -0.65 2.05
N ILE A 121 12.00 -1.49 2.99
CA ILE A 121 13.31 -1.37 3.65
C ILE A 121 14.44 -1.53 2.63
N ARG A 122 14.35 -2.51 1.72
CA ARG A 122 15.35 -2.67 0.63
C ARG A 122 15.43 -1.46 -0.29
N ILE A 123 14.29 -0.80 -0.58
CA ILE A 123 14.28 0.46 -1.34
C ILE A 123 15.07 1.55 -0.59
N MET A 124 14.87 1.66 0.72
CA MET A 124 15.62 2.62 1.54
C MET A 124 17.12 2.29 1.54
N GLU A 125 17.50 1.03 1.76
CA GLU A 125 18.90 0.58 1.72
C GLU A 125 19.57 0.89 0.38
N ALA A 126 18.87 0.63 -0.73
CA ALA A 126 19.34 0.86 -2.09
C ALA A 126 19.47 2.35 -2.46
N ALA A 127 18.96 3.26 -1.63
CA ALA A 127 19.12 4.70 -1.84
C ALA A 127 20.55 5.20 -1.55
N LEU A 128 21.39 4.38 -0.91
CA LEU A 128 22.81 4.68 -0.79
C LEU A 128 23.53 4.44 -2.12
N PRO A 129 24.36 5.40 -2.60
CA PRO A 129 25.19 5.19 -3.77
C PRO A 129 26.14 3.99 -3.56
N ALA A 130 26.31 3.17 -4.60
CA ALA A 130 27.20 2.01 -4.54
C ALA A 130 28.68 2.36 -4.28
N ASP A 131 29.08 3.61 -4.60
CA ASP A 131 30.41 4.16 -4.39
C ASP A 131 30.55 4.96 -3.09
N ASP A 132 29.52 4.99 -2.23
CA ASP A 132 29.58 5.68 -0.94
C ASP A 132 30.58 4.97 0.01
N PRO A 133 31.70 5.62 0.38
CA PRO A 133 32.74 5.00 1.20
C PRO A 133 32.29 4.70 2.64
N GLN A 134 31.15 5.25 3.08
CA GLN A 134 30.57 5.03 4.39
C GLN A 134 29.34 4.13 4.37
N ALA A 135 28.91 3.64 3.21
CA ALA A 135 27.66 2.88 3.05
C ALA A 135 27.51 1.75 4.07
N HIS A 136 28.56 0.94 4.25
CA HIS A 136 28.54 -0.18 5.20
C HIS A 136 28.26 0.28 6.64
N ARG A 137 28.89 1.37 7.08
CA ARG A 137 28.68 1.91 8.43
C ARG A 137 27.28 2.51 8.58
N SER A 138 26.82 3.23 7.57
CA SER A 138 25.48 3.83 7.55
C SER A 138 24.38 2.76 7.61
N LEU A 139 24.51 1.66 6.86
CA LEU A 139 23.55 0.55 6.88
C LEU A 139 23.48 -0.16 8.25
N ILE A 140 24.62 -0.37 8.91
CA ILE A 140 24.63 -0.95 10.27
C ILE A 140 23.82 -0.07 11.24
N GLU A 141 24.04 1.25 11.20
CA GLU A 141 23.33 2.17 12.09
C GLU A 141 21.86 2.30 11.70
N PHE A 142 21.54 2.27 10.41
CA PHE A 142 20.18 2.22 9.90
C PHE A 142 19.43 0.99 10.44
N HIS A 143 19.97 -0.23 10.27
CA HIS A 143 19.36 -1.46 10.78
C HIS A 143 19.20 -1.48 12.31
N ARG A 144 20.10 -0.82 13.04
CA ARG A 144 20.00 -0.68 14.50
C ARG A 144 18.81 0.19 14.92
N LEU A 145 18.37 1.10 14.05
CA LEU A 145 17.34 2.11 14.34
C LEU A 145 15.99 1.82 13.66
N VAL A 146 15.95 0.92 12.68
CA VAL A 146 14.68 0.46 12.09
C VAL A 146 13.88 -0.33 13.11
N ASP A 147 12.65 0.09 13.32
CA ASP A 147 11.65 -0.64 14.09
C ASP A 147 10.74 -1.40 13.11
N LEU A 148 11.00 -2.69 12.92
CA LEU A 148 10.29 -3.53 11.95
C LEU A 148 8.81 -3.64 12.28
N ASP A 149 8.47 -3.87 13.54
CA ASP A 149 7.09 -4.03 13.98
C ASP A 149 6.29 -2.74 13.74
N ALA A 150 6.89 -1.58 14.01
CA ALA A 150 6.26 -0.29 13.72
C ALA A 150 6.10 -0.03 12.22
N CYS A 151 7.07 -0.44 11.41
CA CYS A 151 6.99 -0.33 9.94
C CYS A 151 5.88 -1.24 9.38
N GLU A 152 5.81 -2.50 9.82
CA GLU A 152 4.77 -3.44 9.41
C GLU A 152 3.38 -2.93 9.79
N ALA A 153 3.22 -2.45 11.03
CA ALA A 153 1.96 -1.89 11.51
C ALA A 153 1.54 -0.64 10.70
N GLU A 154 2.48 0.25 10.38
CA GLU A 154 2.19 1.44 9.58
C GLU A 154 1.79 1.06 8.15
N LEU A 155 2.50 0.12 7.53
CA LEU A 155 2.16 -0.34 6.19
C LEU A 155 0.76 -0.96 6.17
N ALA A 156 0.49 -1.91 7.07
CA ALA A 156 -0.80 -2.57 7.17
C ALA A 156 -1.92 -1.53 7.37
N ARG A 157 -1.72 -0.57 8.29
CA ARG A 157 -2.66 0.53 8.53
C ARG A 157 -2.96 1.30 7.25
N VAL A 158 -1.93 1.71 6.50
CA VAL A 158 -2.08 2.50 5.27
C VAL A 158 -2.81 1.70 4.17
N LEU A 159 -2.44 0.43 3.98
CA LEU A 159 -3.05 -0.44 2.97
C LEU A 159 -4.51 -0.78 3.30
N LEU A 160 -4.82 -1.03 4.58
CA LEU A 160 -6.18 -1.26 5.05
C LEU A 160 -7.05 0.00 4.87
N GLU A 161 -6.49 1.18 5.13
CA GLU A 161 -7.20 2.45 4.97
C GLU A 161 -7.58 2.71 3.50
N VAL A 162 -6.62 2.56 2.57
CA VAL A 162 -6.91 2.74 1.13
C VAL A 162 -7.86 1.67 0.58
N TRP A 163 -7.77 0.44 1.09
CA TRP A 163 -8.67 -0.62 0.69
C TRP A 163 -10.11 -0.37 1.15
N SER A 164 -10.30 0.05 2.41
CA SER A 164 -11.61 0.43 2.96
C SER A 164 -12.29 1.54 2.14
N ASP A 165 -11.54 2.58 1.77
CA ASP A 165 -12.03 3.64 0.87
C ASP A 165 -12.42 3.10 -0.51
N THR A 166 -11.63 2.15 -1.02
CA THR A 166 -11.85 1.52 -2.33
C THR A 166 -13.14 0.70 -2.32
N GLU A 167 -13.38 -0.11 -1.28
CA GLU A 167 -14.63 -0.86 -1.11
C GLU A 167 -15.85 0.06 -1.05
N THR A 168 -15.74 1.19 -0.35
CA THR A 168 -16.79 2.21 -0.29
C THR A 168 -17.09 2.77 -1.69
N LYS A 169 -16.06 3.07 -2.48
CA LYS A 169 -16.22 3.56 -3.86
C LYS A 169 -16.86 2.52 -4.78
N ILE A 170 -16.52 1.23 -4.64
CA ILE A 170 -17.13 0.13 -5.41
C ILE A 170 -18.62 0.04 -5.11
N ARG A 171 -19.00 0.00 -3.83
CA ARG A 171 -20.41 -0.07 -3.40
C ARG A 171 -21.22 1.11 -3.94
N ALA A 172 -20.68 2.32 -3.80
CA ALA A 172 -21.30 3.53 -4.34
C ALA A 172 -21.48 3.45 -5.86
N ARG A 173 -20.49 2.94 -6.60
CA ARG A 173 -20.54 2.81 -8.06
C ARG A 173 -21.63 1.85 -8.53
N LEU A 174 -21.88 0.79 -7.76
CA LEU A 174 -22.92 -0.21 -8.03
C LEU A 174 -24.30 0.17 -7.44
N ALA A 175 -24.42 1.36 -6.82
CA ALA A 175 -25.62 1.81 -6.12
C ALA A 175 -26.12 0.82 -5.05
N LEU A 176 -25.19 0.09 -4.42
CA LEU A 176 -25.50 -0.82 -3.32
C LEU A 176 -25.49 -0.04 -2.01
N PRO A 177 -26.50 -0.19 -1.14
CA PRO A 177 -26.50 0.49 0.16
C PRO A 177 -25.34 0.00 1.03
N ASP A 178 -24.80 0.89 1.86
CA ASP A 178 -23.86 0.52 2.92
C ASP A 178 -24.57 -0.48 3.85
N SER A 179 -24.02 -1.69 3.94
CA SER A 179 -24.52 -2.70 4.87
C SER A 179 -24.11 -2.28 6.29
N VAL A 180 -25.12 -2.00 7.13
CA VAL A 180 -25.04 -1.74 8.58
C VAL A 180 -24.34 -2.88 9.30
#